data_AF-A0A0A3HXF3-F1
#
_entry.id   AF-A0A0A3HXF3-F1
#
_cell.length_a   1.000
_cell.length_b   1.000
_cell.length_c   1.000
_cell.angle_alpha   90.00
_cell.angle_beta   90.00
_cell.angle_gamma   90.00
#
_symmetry.space_group_name_H-M   'P 1'
#
loop_
_entity.id
_entity.type
_entity.pdbx_description
1 polymer ?
#
loop_
_entity_poly.entity_id
_entity_poly.type
_entity_poly.pdbx_seq_one_letter_code
_entity_poly.pdbx_strand_id
1 'polypeptide(L)'
;MYIVNGLLIFIVIIIVYFYINFETEKDVSKNNKEFDGWIKTAVISVGLGGLLLITLIALNDTSFEFLLNKLKGMGEIGDVIGGSTVAFFNFGSFLILMATFKVQQKELSLQRNELIQARKEYAITNQTLKKQQFETTFFHMVGLHHQILSDMSLDEKESRELIKNLFFEFKFKSHKAFIEYKLNNELSYEQIKIMYEEISVSDFENDIKVKMGLNTYYIDAYLSELNNNPNSDRVPYNFKEFYEEHLKTDEHLLKDNLEEVKNRILKAVVKGRYFSPYFNTIKNKEKWNSTKIHRYTKFYTKYEYLIGHYYRNLYRIIKFINETELLEKEERKEYRGILRAQLSSYELMMLFYNVMYSEKGKRFKDQLKGLNFFDNHLLENEWIWLDDEEKIVELENV
;
A
#
# COMPACT_ATOMS: atom_id res chain seq x y z
N MET A 1 26.11 -37.46 79.40
CA MET A 1 25.55 -36.11 79.60
C MET A 1 25.79 -35.18 78.40
N TYR A 2 27.01 -35.06 77.85
CA TYR A 2 27.31 -34.13 76.74
C TYR A 2 26.65 -34.46 75.37
N ILE A 3 26.45 -35.74 75.03
CA ILE A 3 25.80 -36.15 73.77
C ILE A 3 24.30 -35.78 73.76
N VAL A 4 23.65 -35.85 74.93
CA VAL A 4 22.22 -35.55 75.10
C VAL A 4 21.95 -34.04 74.94
N ASN A 5 22.84 -33.19 75.48
CA ASN A 5 22.74 -31.74 75.31
C ASN A 5 22.95 -31.30 73.85
N GLY A 6 23.81 -31.98 73.10
CA GLY A 6 24.01 -31.71 71.67
C GLY A 6 22.77 -32.03 70.81
N LEU A 7 22.10 -33.14 71.11
CA LEU A 7 20.86 -33.55 70.42
C LEU A 7 19.68 -32.61 70.75
N LEU A 8 19.64 -32.10 71.98
CA LEU A 8 18.63 -31.13 72.42
C LEU A 8 18.73 -29.80 71.66
N ILE A 9 19.95 -29.29 71.51
CA ILE A 9 20.24 -28.06 70.75
C ILE A 9 19.87 -28.27 69.28
N PHE A 10 20.16 -29.44 68.71
CA PHE A 10 19.83 -29.76 67.32
C PHE A 10 18.32 -29.78 67.04
N ILE A 11 17.52 -30.37 67.94
CA ILE A 11 16.06 -30.41 67.79
C ILE A 11 15.43 -29.02 67.95
N VAL A 12 15.90 -28.21 68.90
CA VAL A 12 15.42 -26.83 69.08
C VAL A 12 15.77 -25.98 67.86
N ILE A 13 16.95 -26.15 67.27
CA ILE A 13 17.34 -25.45 66.04
C ILE A 13 16.42 -25.84 64.87
N ILE A 14 16.05 -27.11 64.73
CA ILE A 14 15.12 -27.56 63.68
C ILE A 14 13.72 -26.97 63.87
N ILE A 15 13.21 -26.96 65.11
CA ILE A 15 11.89 -26.40 65.42
C ILE A 15 11.87 -24.88 65.14
N VAL A 16 12.91 -24.16 65.55
CA VAL A 16 13.04 -22.72 65.30
C VAL A 16 13.21 -22.43 63.81
N TYR A 17 13.99 -23.24 63.07
CA TYR A 17 14.17 -23.11 61.63
C TYR A 17 12.85 -23.28 60.86
N PHE A 18 12.06 -24.31 61.21
CA PHE A 18 10.76 -24.53 60.60
C PHE A 18 9.75 -23.43 60.97
N TYR A 19 9.78 -22.92 62.20
CA TYR A 19 8.91 -21.83 62.64
C TYR A 19 9.20 -20.52 61.89
N ILE A 20 10.49 -20.17 61.73
CA ILE A 20 10.91 -18.94 61.04
C ILE A 20 10.56 -19.00 59.54
N ASN A 21 10.86 -20.11 58.86
CA ASN A 21 10.53 -20.26 57.44
C ASN A 21 9.01 -20.25 57.16
N PHE A 22 8.20 -20.67 58.13
CA PHE A 22 6.75 -20.66 58.03
C PHE A 22 6.15 -19.24 58.18
N GLU A 23 6.72 -18.40 59.06
CA GLU A 23 6.26 -17.02 59.25
C GLU A 23 6.54 -16.16 58.00
N THR A 24 7.60 -16.48 57.25
CA THR A 24 7.97 -15.78 55.99
C THR A 24 7.09 -16.11 54.79
N GLU A 25 6.29 -17.19 54.81
CA GLU A 25 5.37 -17.55 53.72
C GLU A 25 3.96 -16.95 53.86
N LYS A 26 3.64 -16.28 54.99
CA LYS A 26 2.33 -15.66 55.24
C LYS A 26 1.91 -14.61 54.20
N ASP A 27 2.87 -14.00 53.50
CA ASP A 27 2.58 -12.95 52.51
C ASP A 27 2.20 -13.47 51.12
N VAL A 28 2.34 -14.78 50.83
CA VAL A 28 2.19 -15.31 49.45
C VAL A 28 0.86 -16.04 49.19
N SER A 29 0.10 -16.48 50.20
CA SER A 29 -1.15 -17.23 49.94
C SER A 29 -2.37 -16.65 50.66
N LYS A 30 -3.08 -15.74 49.98
CA LYS A 30 -4.30 -15.10 50.49
C LYS A 30 -5.57 -15.96 50.35
N ASN A 31 -5.47 -17.21 49.87
CA ASN A 31 -6.66 -17.95 49.39
C ASN A 31 -6.80 -19.41 49.84
N ASN A 32 -6.11 -19.87 50.90
CA ASN A 32 -6.41 -21.20 51.45
C ASN A 32 -6.33 -21.25 52.98
N LYS A 33 -7.35 -20.67 53.63
CA LYS A 33 -7.47 -20.64 55.10
C LYS A 33 -7.57 -22.04 55.74
N GLU A 34 -8.11 -23.03 55.03
CA GLU A 34 -8.20 -24.40 55.57
C GLU A 34 -6.84 -25.10 55.58
N PHE A 35 -5.98 -24.90 54.57
CA PHE A 35 -4.67 -25.56 54.47
C PHE A 35 -3.68 -25.07 55.56
N ASP A 36 -3.72 -23.77 55.88
CA ASP A 36 -2.92 -23.15 56.96
C ASP A 36 -3.30 -23.69 58.36
N GLY A 37 -4.54 -24.14 58.54
CA GLY A 37 -5.02 -24.75 59.79
C GLY A 37 -4.42 -26.13 60.06
N TRP A 38 -4.34 -26.99 59.04
CA TRP A 38 -3.81 -28.36 59.16
C TRP A 38 -2.28 -28.40 59.37
N ILE A 39 -1.55 -27.43 58.82
CA ILE A 39 -0.10 -27.34 59.02
C ILE A 39 0.23 -26.90 60.45
N LYS A 40 -0.51 -25.94 61.03
CA LYS A 40 -0.31 -25.51 62.42
C LYS A 40 -0.57 -26.61 63.42
N THR A 41 -1.63 -27.40 63.23
CA THR A 41 -1.91 -28.57 64.09
C THR A 41 -0.85 -29.65 63.97
N ALA A 42 -0.28 -29.88 62.78
CA ALA A 42 0.83 -30.82 62.60
C ALA A 42 2.10 -30.39 63.36
N VAL A 43 2.50 -29.11 63.26
CA VAL A 43 3.69 -28.57 63.96
C VAL A 43 3.55 -28.63 65.48
N ILE A 44 2.37 -28.28 66.02
CA ILE A 44 2.09 -28.36 67.46
C ILE A 44 2.16 -29.81 67.96
N SER A 45 1.65 -30.76 67.17
CA SER A 45 1.66 -32.18 67.51
C SER A 45 3.09 -32.75 67.59
N VAL A 46 3.96 -32.36 66.65
CA VAL A 46 5.39 -32.75 66.66
C VAL A 46 6.12 -32.11 67.85
N GLY A 47 5.85 -30.83 68.14
CA GLY A 47 6.41 -30.15 69.30
C GLY A 47 6.02 -30.80 70.63
N LEU A 48 4.75 -31.19 70.78
CA LEU A 48 4.26 -31.91 71.97
C LEU A 48 4.88 -33.31 72.08
N GLY A 49 5.03 -34.04 70.98
CA GLY A 49 5.71 -35.35 70.95
C GLY A 49 7.18 -35.26 71.36
N GLY A 50 7.89 -34.22 70.90
CA GLY A 50 9.27 -33.95 71.32
C GLY A 50 9.39 -33.62 72.81
N LEU A 51 8.47 -32.82 73.34
CA LEU A 51 8.39 -32.50 74.78
C LEU A 51 8.17 -33.74 75.65
N LEU A 52 7.32 -34.66 75.18
CA LEU A 52 7.03 -35.92 75.86
C LEU A 52 8.26 -36.84 75.93
N LEU A 53 9.03 -36.92 74.85
CA LEU A 53 10.33 -37.61 74.81
C LEU A 53 11.35 -36.99 75.77
N ILE A 54 11.42 -35.66 75.85
CA ILE A 54 12.31 -34.95 76.78
C ILE A 54 11.93 -35.27 78.24
N THR A 55 10.65 -35.27 78.57
CA THR A 55 10.19 -35.63 79.93
C THR A 55 10.45 -37.08 80.29
N LEU A 56 10.41 -38.01 79.33
CA LEU A 56 10.72 -39.42 79.55
C LEU A 56 12.21 -39.67 79.82
N ILE A 57 13.08 -38.92 79.13
CA ILE A 57 14.54 -39.00 79.29
C ILE A 57 15.01 -38.36 80.61
N ALA A 58 14.24 -37.40 81.16
CA ALA A 58 14.58 -36.68 82.40
C ALA A 58 14.19 -37.42 83.70
N LEU A 59 13.53 -38.59 83.62
CA LEU A 59 13.14 -39.38 84.79
C LEU A 59 14.32 -40.21 85.32
N ASN A 60 14.47 -40.30 86.65
CA ASN A 60 15.49 -41.11 87.32
C ASN A 60 15.24 -42.62 87.11
N ASP A 61 16.29 -43.46 87.16
CA ASP A 61 16.27 -44.88 86.76
C ASP A 61 15.12 -45.69 87.39
N THR A 62 14.83 -45.44 88.67
CA THR A 62 13.75 -46.12 89.41
C THR A 62 12.35 -45.70 88.98
N SER A 63 12.18 -44.43 88.57
CA SER A 63 10.92 -43.88 88.07
C SER A 63 10.67 -44.33 86.63
N PHE A 64 11.74 -44.45 85.84
CA PHE A 64 11.72 -44.94 84.48
C PHE A 64 11.40 -46.45 84.43
N GLU A 65 12.00 -47.27 85.30
CA GLU A 65 11.64 -48.69 85.42
C GLU A 65 10.20 -48.92 85.86
N PHE A 66 9.68 -48.13 86.81
CA PHE A 66 8.27 -48.20 87.23
C PHE A 66 7.32 -47.86 86.08
N LEU A 67 7.65 -46.82 85.30
CA LEU A 67 6.89 -46.43 84.12
C LEU A 67 6.95 -47.52 83.04
N LEU A 68 8.14 -48.08 82.75
CA LEU A 68 8.33 -49.15 81.77
C LEU A 68 7.60 -50.44 82.15
N ASN A 69 7.57 -50.81 83.43
CA ASN A 69 6.81 -51.97 83.90
C ASN A 69 5.29 -51.74 83.81
N LYS A 70 4.81 -50.52 84.06
CA LYS A 70 3.40 -50.15 83.87
C LYS A 70 3.02 -50.08 82.37
N LEU A 71 3.94 -49.60 81.52
CA LEU A 71 3.80 -49.55 80.06
C LEU A 71 3.88 -50.96 79.42
N LYS A 72 4.71 -51.87 79.95
CA LYS A 72 4.76 -53.28 79.53
C LYS A 72 3.41 -53.98 79.72
N GLY A 73 2.68 -53.66 80.79
CA GLY A 73 1.30 -54.13 81.01
C GLY A 73 0.26 -53.44 80.12
N MET A 74 0.61 -52.35 79.44
CA MET A 74 -0.23 -51.62 78.49
C MET A 74 0.14 -51.92 77.01
N GLY A 75 0.95 -52.94 76.75
CA GLY A 75 1.38 -53.32 75.39
C GLY A 75 0.20 -53.58 74.43
N GLU A 76 -0.85 -54.26 74.89
CA GLU A 76 -2.09 -54.47 74.11
C GLU A 76 -2.81 -53.16 73.78
N ILE A 77 -2.84 -52.20 74.72
CA ILE A 77 -3.43 -50.87 74.50
C ILE A 77 -2.56 -50.05 73.54
N GLY A 78 -1.23 -50.16 73.67
CA GLY A 78 -0.25 -49.55 72.79
C GLY A 78 -0.33 -50.07 71.34
N ASP A 79 -0.59 -51.36 71.16
CA ASP A 79 -0.79 -51.97 69.83
C ASP A 79 -2.10 -51.51 69.16
N VAL A 80 -3.19 -51.37 69.94
CA VAL A 80 -4.46 -50.82 69.44
C VAL A 80 -4.33 -49.34 69.08
N ILE A 81 -3.65 -48.54 69.93
CA ILE A 81 -3.40 -47.12 69.66
C ILE A 81 -2.42 -46.96 68.49
N GLY A 82 -1.38 -47.77 68.41
CA GLY A 82 -0.41 -47.77 67.31
C GLY A 82 -1.04 -48.14 65.97
N GLY A 83 -1.84 -49.21 65.93
CA GLY A 83 -2.54 -49.65 64.72
C GLY A 83 -3.59 -48.65 64.23
N SER A 84 -4.37 -48.06 65.15
CA SER A 84 -5.36 -47.03 64.80
C SER A 84 -4.72 -45.72 64.36
N THR A 85 -3.61 -45.31 64.99
CA THR A 85 -2.85 -44.11 64.63
C THR A 85 -2.29 -44.21 63.20
N VAL A 86 -1.76 -45.37 62.81
CA VAL A 86 -1.30 -45.60 61.42
C VAL A 86 -2.47 -45.50 60.43
N ALA A 87 -3.65 -46.05 60.76
CA ALA A 87 -4.83 -45.92 59.92
C ALA A 87 -5.29 -44.46 59.75
N PHE A 88 -5.27 -43.67 60.83
CA PHE A 88 -5.56 -42.22 60.78
C PHE A 88 -4.54 -41.44 59.95
N PHE A 89 -3.24 -41.71 60.08
CA PHE A 89 -2.20 -41.08 59.27
C PHE A 89 -2.29 -41.46 57.78
N ASN A 90 -2.61 -42.71 57.47
CA ASN A 90 -2.84 -43.16 56.09
C ASN A 90 -4.06 -42.46 55.47
N PHE A 91 -5.16 -42.34 56.23
CA PHE A 91 -6.34 -41.61 55.78
C PHE A 91 -6.05 -40.12 55.58
N GLY A 92 -5.30 -39.48 56.49
CA GLY A 92 -4.85 -38.10 56.33
C GLY A 92 -3.98 -37.91 55.08
N SER A 93 -3.04 -38.82 54.83
CA SER A 93 -2.18 -38.82 53.63
C SER A 93 -3.00 -38.93 52.35
N PHE A 94 -4.05 -39.77 52.34
CA PHE A 94 -4.99 -39.89 51.23
C PHE A 94 -5.77 -38.59 50.99
N LEU A 95 -6.26 -37.93 52.04
CA LEU A 95 -6.96 -36.65 51.91
C LEU A 95 -6.05 -35.55 51.35
N ILE A 96 -4.80 -35.48 51.78
CA ILE A 96 -3.79 -34.55 51.24
C ILE A 96 -3.53 -34.85 49.77
N LEU A 97 -3.38 -36.13 49.40
CA LEU A 97 -3.20 -36.53 48.01
C LEU A 97 -4.41 -36.14 47.15
N MET A 98 -5.63 -36.34 47.65
CA MET A 98 -6.87 -35.96 46.95
C MET A 98 -6.98 -34.43 46.79
N ALA A 99 -6.59 -33.66 47.81
CA ALA A 99 -6.54 -32.21 47.73
C ALA A 99 -5.50 -31.73 46.70
N THR A 100 -4.30 -32.31 46.74
CA THR A 100 -3.23 -32.08 45.74
C THR A 100 -3.73 -32.39 44.33
N PHE A 101 -4.39 -33.52 44.14
CA PHE A 101 -4.94 -33.93 42.85
C PHE A 101 -6.00 -32.95 42.33
N LYS A 102 -6.90 -32.45 43.19
CA LYS A 102 -7.87 -31.40 42.80
C LYS A 102 -7.18 -30.11 42.37
N VAL A 103 -6.14 -29.67 43.08
CA VAL A 103 -5.36 -28.48 42.72
C VAL A 103 -4.69 -28.70 41.36
N GLN A 104 -4.05 -29.85 41.13
CA GLN A 104 -3.43 -30.20 39.85
C GLN A 104 -4.43 -30.20 38.69
N GLN A 105 -5.64 -30.75 38.88
CA GLN A 105 -6.69 -30.71 37.86
C GLN A 105 -7.11 -29.29 37.51
N LYS A 106 -7.24 -28.41 38.52
CA LYS A 106 -7.56 -27.00 38.32
C LYS A 106 -6.45 -26.27 37.55
N GLU A 107 -5.20 -26.50 37.94
CA GLU A 107 -4.01 -25.92 37.28
C GLU A 107 -3.95 -26.33 35.80
N LEU A 108 -4.14 -27.61 35.48
CA LEU A 108 -4.21 -28.11 34.11
C LEU A 108 -5.35 -27.45 33.30
N SER A 109 -6.49 -27.22 33.94
CA SER A 109 -7.60 -26.51 33.29
C SER A 109 -7.25 -25.05 32.99
N LEU A 110 -6.57 -24.36 33.90
CA LEU A 110 -6.13 -22.98 33.70
C LEU A 110 -5.08 -22.91 32.57
N GLN A 111 -4.09 -23.79 32.59
CA GLN A 111 -3.07 -23.89 31.53
C GLN A 111 -3.68 -24.18 30.16
N ARG A 112 -4.70 -25.04 30.08
CA ARG A 112 -5.44 -25.28 28.82
C ARG A 112 -6.12 -24.01 28.31
N ASN A 113 -6.73 -23.22 29.20
CA ASN A 113 -7.39 -21.97 28.84
C ASN A 113 -6.38 -20.91 28.37
N GLU A 114 -5.25 -20.76 29.07
CA GLU A 114 -4.16 -19.86 28.68
C GLU A 114 -3.58 -20.25 27.31
N LEU A 115 -3.37 -21.54 27.05
CA LEU A 115 -2.91 -22.03 25.75
C LEU A 115 -3.90 -21.70 24.62
N ILE A 116 -5.21 -21.81 24.87
CA ILE A 116 -6.23 -21.44 23.88
C ILE A 116 -6.18 -19.93 23.61
N GLN A 117 -6.02 -19.10 24.65
CA GLN A 117 -5.90 -17.65 24.50
C GLN A 117 -4.62 -17.27 23.74
N ALA A 118 -3.47 -17.85 24.11
CA ALA A 118 -2.21 -17.65 23.42
C ALA A 118 -2.28 -18.05 21.94
N ARG A 119 -2.99 -19.14 21.59
CA ARG A 119 -3.22 -19.54 20.19
C ARG A 119 -4.06 -18.52 19.42
N LYS A 120 -5.09 -17.94 20.05
CA LYS A 120 -5.91 -16.89 19.44
C LYS A 120 -5.08 -15.63 19.18
N GLU A 121 -4.30 -15.20 20.17
CA GLU A 121 -3.43 -14.03 20.05
C GLU A 121 -2.32 -14.25 19.00
N TYR A 122 -1.75 -15.46 18.95
CA TYR A 122 -0.80 -15.85 17.91
C TYR A 122 -1.43 -15.78 16.51
N ALA A 123 -2.67 -16.24 16.34
CA ALA A 123 -3.36 -16.18 15.06
C ALA A 123 -3.59 -14.73 14.60
N ILE A 124 -4.02 -13.85 15.51
CA ILE A 124 -4.19 -12.40 15.25
C ILE A 124 -2.84 -11.79 14.87
N THR A 125 -1.80 -12.05 15.67
CA THR A 125 -0.44 -11.55 15.43
C THR A 125 0.08 -12.01 14.07
N ASN A 126 -0.14 -13.27 13.69
CA ASN A 126 0.26 -13.80 12.39
C ASN A 126 -0.44 -13.08 11.23
N GLN A 127 -1.74 -12.79 11.37
CA GLN A 127 -2.49 -12.01 10.37
C GLN A 127 -1.97 -10.57 10.28
N THR A 128 -1.73 -9.91 11.41
CA THR A 128 -1.13 -8.57 11.46
C THR A 128 0.25 -8.54 10.77
N LEU A 129 1.11 -9.52 11.06
CA LEU A 129 2.44 -9.61 10.45
C LEU A 129 2.36 -9.79 8.92
N LYS A 130 1.43 -10.63 8.42
CA LYS A 130 1.23 -10.79 6.97
C LYS A 130 0.81 -9.47 6.32
N LYS A 131 -0.09 -8.72 6.96
CA LYS A 131 -0.53 -7.41 6.46
C LYS A 131 0.62 -6.40 6.46
N GLN A 132 1.41 -6.34 7.52
CA GLN A 132 2.61 -5.49 7.60
C GLN A 132 3.67 -5.86 6.54
N GLN A 133 3.87 -7.16 6.27
CA GLN A 133 4.76 -7.64 5.22
C GLN A 133 4.27 -7.20 3.84
N PHE A 134 2.96 -7.29 3.60
CA PHE A 134 2.34 -6.78 2.38
C PHE A 134 2.58 -5.28 2.22
N GLU A 135 2.27 -4.48 3.25
CA GLU A 135 2.45 -3.02 3.26
C GLU A 135 3.91 -2.63 2.99
N THR A 136 4.84 -3.28 3.69
CA THR A 136 6.28 -3.06 3.50
C THR A 136 6.70 -3.36 2.06
N THR A 137 6.24 -4.48 1.51
CA THR A 137 6.53 -4.87 0.12
C THR A 137 5.93 -3.88 -0.87
N PHE A 138 4.67 -3.48 -0.67
CA PHE A 138 3.99 -2.49 -1.50
C PHE A 138 4.76 -1.16 -1.54
N PHE A 139 5.07 -0.57 -0.39
CA PHE A 139 5.79 0.70 -0.32
C PHE A 139 7.22 0.60 -0.86
N HIS A 140 7.89 -0.54 -0.69
CA HIS A 140 9.18 -0.78 -1.32
C HIS A 140 9.05 -0.81 -2.85
N MET A 141 8.05 -1.49 -3.42
CA MET A 141 7.85 -1.50 -4.88
C MET A 141 7.51 -0.11 -5.43
N VAL A 142 6.74 0.70 -4.67
CA VAL A 142 6.49 2.12 -4.99
C VAL A 142 7.80 2.92 -4.94
N GLY A 143 8.65 2.69 -3.94
CA GLY A 143 9.98 3.29 -3.85
C GLY A 143 10.87 2.94 -5.05
N LEU A 144 10.89 1.67 -5.46
CA LEU A 144 11.59 1.23 -6.66
C LEU A 144 11.03 1.88 -7.93
N HIS A 145 9.72 2.13 -7.98
CA HIS A 145 9.08 2.84 -9.10
C HIS A 145 9.57 4.29 -9.20
N HIS A 146 9.66 4.98 -8.06
CA HIS A 146 10.25 6.32 -8.02
C HIS A 146 11.73 6.33 -8.39
N GLN A 147 12.50 5.32 -7.98
CA GLN A 147 13.89 5.20 -8.38
C GLN A 147 14.03 5.00 -9.90
N ILE A 148 13.24 4.10 -10.50
CA ILE A 148 13.21 3.92 -11.96
C ILE A 148 12.86 5.23 -12.66
N LEU A 149 11.86 5.97 -12.15
CA LEU A 149 11.51 7.28 -12.69
C LEU A 149 12.67 8.27 -12.56
N SER A 150 13.34 8.31 -11.41
CA SER A 150 14.49 9.18 -11.16
C SER A 150 15.65 8.89 -12.11
N ASP A 151 15.91 7.61 -12.39
CA ASP A 151 17.04 7.15 -13.21
C ASP A 151 16.81 7.35 -14.73
N MET A 152 15.55 7.59 -15.15
CA MET A 152 15.24 7.85 -16.56
C MET A 152 15.72 9.25 -17.00
N SER A 153 16.58 9.27 -18.01
CA SER A 153 17.07 10.50 -18.65
C SER A 153 17.19 10.36 -20.17
N LEU A 154 16.96 11.46 -20.89
CA LEU A 154 17.17 11.59 -22.33
C LEU A 154 17.32 13.08 -22.69
N ASP A 155 18.33 13.44 -23.48
CA ASP A 155 18.53 14.81 -24.01
C ASP A 155 18.40 15.90 -22.93
N GLU A 156 19.14 15.76 -21.82
CA GLU A 156 19.15 16.68 -20.64
C GLU A 156 17.81 16.76 -19.87
N LYS A 157 16.82 15.96 -20.24
CA LYS A 157 15.54 15.85 -19.53
C LYS A 157 15.55 14.63 -18.63
N GLU A 158 15.12 14.83 -17.39
CA GLU A 158 15.11 13.80 -16.36
C GLU A 158 13.69 13.56 -15.83
N SER A 159 13.45 12.31 -15.42
CA SER A 159 12.30 11.91 -14.62
C SER A 159 10.93 12.35 -15.18
N ARG A 160 10.17 13.17 -14.44
CA ARG A 160 8.81 13.59 -14.83
C ARG A 160 8.80 14.51 -16.05
N GLU A 161 9.81 15.36 -16.17
CA GLU A 161 9.95 16.26 -17.33
C GLU A 161 10.21 15.45 -18.61
N LEU A 162 10.97 14.36 -18.51
CA LEU A 162 11.14 13.43 -19.61
C LEU A 162 9.80 12.80 -20.05
N ILE A 163 9.01 12.27 -19.11
CA ILE A 163 7.71 11.66 -19.43
C ILE A 163 6.76 12.66 -20.12
N LYS A 164 6.73 13.90 -19.63
CA LYS A 164 5.97 15.00 -20.24
C LYS A 164 6.45 15.27 -21.69
N ASN A 165 7.75 15.35 -21.91
CA ASN A 165 8.30 15.59 -23.25
C ASN A 165 8.04 14.42 -24.22
N LEU A 166 8.16 13.19 -23.73
CA LEU A 166 7.79 12.00 -24.49
C LEU A 166 6.31 12.01 -24.89
N PHE A 167 5.43 12.43 -23.98
CA PHE A 167 4.01 12.62 -24.27
C PHE A 167 3.79 13.66 -25.38
N PHE A 168 4.43 14.84 -25.28
CA PHE A 168 4.31 15.87 -26.31
C PHE A 168 4.88 15.44 -27.65
N GLU A 169 6.01 14.72 -27.68
CA GLU A 169 6.55 14.15 -28.92
C GLU A 169 5.57 13.16 -29.54
N PHE A 170 4.95 12.29 -28.71
CA PHE A 170 3.96 11.34 -29.17
C PHE A 170 2.72 12.03 -29.74
N LYS A 171 2.19 13.02 -29.01
CA LYS A 171 1.05 13.86 -29.42
C LYS A 171 1.35 14.57 -30.73
N PHE A 172 2.47 15.30 -30.81
CA PHE A 172 2.93 15.99 -32.01
C PHE A 172 3.02 15.07 -33.23
N LYS A 173 3.66 13.91 -33.09
CA LYS A 173 3.83 12.97 -34.20
C LYS A 173 2.52 12.33 -34.64
N SER A 174 1.61 12.09 -33.70
CA SER A 174 0.29 11.53 -33.97
C SER A 174 -0.64 12.54 -34.64
N HIS A 175 -0.59 13.82 -34.22
CA HIS A 175 -1.34 14.90 -34.86
C HIS A 175 -0.83 15.19 -36.27
N LYS A 176 0.49 15.35 -36.44
CA LYS A 176 1.10 15.56 -37.76
C LYS A 176 0.65 14.49 -38.77
N ALA A 177 0.74 13.24 -38.35
CA ALA A 177 0.31 12.08 -39.11
C ALA A 177 -1.17 12.11 -39.51
N PHE A 178 -2.01 12.51 -38.56
CA PHE A 178 -3.44 12.60 -38.75
C PHE A 178 -3.78 13.62 -39.86
N ILE A 179 -3.15 14.79 -39.77
CA ILE A 179 -3.36 15.89 -40.72
C ILE A 179 -2.78 15.53 -42.09
N GLU A 180 -1.58 14.93 -42.14
CA GLU A 180 -0.96 14.44 -43.39
C GLU A 180 -1.91 13.50 -44.13
N TYR A 181 -2.53 12.58 -43.41
CA TYR A 181 -3.50 11.66 -43.99
C TYR A 181 -4.73 12.38 -44.54
N LYS A 182 -5.32 13.29 -43.75
CA LYS A 182 -6.52 14.06 -44.16
C LYS A 182 -6.25 14.89 -45.40
N LEU A 183 -5.15 15.64 -45.41
CA LEU A 183 -4.72 16.48 -46.54
C LEU A 183 -4.51 15.69 -47.84
N ASN A 184 -4.08 14.43 -47.73
CA ASN A 184 -3.73 13.63 -48.90
C ASN A 184 -4.88 12.73 -49.39
N ASN A 185 -5.87 12.42 -48.56
CA ASN A 185 -6.85 11.38 -48.88
C ASN A 185 -8.31 11.79 -48.70
N GLU A 186 -8.62 12.77 -47.85
CA GLU A 186 -10.02 13.07 -47.48
C GLU A 186 -10.44 14.50 -47.82
N LEU A 187 -9.51 15.48 -47.78
CA LEU A 187 -9.83 16.87 -48.02
C LEU A 187 -9.83 17.22 -49.51
N SER A 188 -10.86 17.92 -49.96
CA SER A 188 -10.92 18.50 -51.30
C SER A 188 -9.96 19.69 -51.43
N TYR A 189 -9.63 20.06 -52.67
CA TYR A 189 -8.80 21.26 -52.92
C TYR A 189 -9.38 22.52 -52.27
N GLU A 190 -10.70 22.74 -52.35
CA GLU A 190 -11.36 23.88 -51.72
C GLU A 190 -11.22 23.88 -50.20
N GLN A 191 -11.30 22.71 -49.57
CA GLN A 191 -11.11 22.61 -48.11
C GLN A 191 -9.65 22.89 -47.70
N ILE A 192 -8.70 22.41 -48.49
CA ILE A 192 -7.27 22.68 -48.28
C ILE A 192 -6.99 24.18 -48.45
N LYS A 193 -7.60 24.80 -49.46
CA LYS A 193 -7.50 26.23 -49.74
C LYS A 193 -8.04 27.07 -48.58
N ILE A 194 -9.26 26.80 -48.11
CA ILE A 194 -9.84 27.49 -46.95
C ILE A 194 -8.93 27.37 -45.72
N MET A 195 -8.44 26.15 -45.44
CA MET A 195 -7.54 25.93 -44.32
C MET A 195 -6.20 26.69 -44.46
N TYR A 196 -5.67 26.78 -45.69
CA TYR A 196 -4.47 27.57 -45.95
C TYR A 196 -4.71 29.05 -45.71
N GLU A 197 -5.82 29.60 -46.25
CA GLU A 197 -6.21 31.00 -46.08
C GLU A 197 -6.36 31.36 -44.60
N GLU A 198 -7.03 30.52 -43.80
CA GLU A 198 -7.18 30.75 -42.35
C GLU A 198 -5.84 30.74 -41.59
N ILE A 199 -4.92 29.86 -41.98
CA ILE A 199 -3.57 29.79 -41.41
C ILE A 199 -2.73 31.00 -41.83
N SER A 200 -2.83 31.39 -43.10
CA SER A 200 -2.15 32.54 -43.66
C SER A 200 -2.58 33.84 -42.98
N VAL A 201 -3.88 34.01 -42.70
CA VAL A 201 -4.39 35.16 -41.94
C VAL A 201 -3.82 35.17 -40.52
N SER A 202 -3.79 34.03 -39.83
CA SER A 202 -3.21 33.94 -38.48
C SER A 202 -1.70 34.21 -38.44
N ASP A 203 -0.92 33.66 -39.39
CA ASP A 203 0.51 33.95 -39.50
C ASP A 203 0.74 35.43 -39.87
N PHE A 204 -0.09 36.02 -40.74
CA PHE A 204 -0.08 37.44 -41.10
C PHE A 204 -0.34 38.37 -39.90
N GLU A 205 -1.37 38.08 -39.09
CA GLU A 205 -1.66 38.83 -37.87
C GLU A 205 -0.49 38.81 -36.89
N ASN A 206 0.15 37.65 -36.73
CA ASN A 206 1.31 37.50 -35.84
C ASN A 206 2.52 38.28 -36.36
N ASP A 207 2.80 38.22 -37.66
CA ASP A 207 3.90 38.96 -38.27
C ASP A 207 3.69 40.48 -38.15
N ILE A 208 2.46 40.97 -38.27
CA ILE A 208 2.14 42.39 -38.01
C ILE A 208 2.32 42.76 -36.54
N LYS A 209 1.83 41.92 -35.61
CA LYS A 209 2.03 42.15 -34.16
C LYS A 209 3.52 42.32 -33.84
N VAL A 210 4.36 41.47 -34.42
CA VAL A 210 5.82 41.50 -34.21
C VAL A 210 6.50 42.65 -34.93
N LYS A 211 6.21 42.87 -36.22
CA LYS A 211 6.92 43.88 -37.05
C LYS A 211 6.44 45.31 -36.80
N MET A 212 5.16 45.50 -36.55
CA MET A 212 4.53 46.82 -36.44
C MET A 212 4.08 47.18 -35.02
N GLY A 213 4.11 46.24 -34.07
CA GLY A 213 3.71 46.50 -32.68
C GLY A 213 2.21 46.78 -32.50
N LEU A 214 1.38 46.40 -33.47
CA LEU A 214 -0.08 46.59 -33.41
C LEU A 214 -0.72 45.51 -32.53
N ASN A 215 -1.74 45.88 -31.77
CA ASN A 215 -2.56 44.91 -31.03
C ASN A 215 -3.66 44.31 -31.92
N THR A 216 -4.28 43.23 -31.47
CA THR A 216 -5.31 42.50 -32.23
C THR A 216 -6.49 43.38 -32.64
N TYR A 217 -6.95 44.29 -31.78
CA TYR A 217 -8.09 45.18 -32.08
C TYR A 217 -7.86 46.05 -33.32
N TYR A 218 -6.68 46.65 -33.46
CA TYR A 218 -6.36 47.47 -34.63
C TYR A 218 -6.18 46.63 -35.89
N ILE A 219 -5.63 45.42 -35.76
CA ILE A 219 -5.45 44.50 -36.90
C ILE A 219 -6.81 44.06 -37.43
N ASP A 220 -7.73 43.65 -36.55
CA ASP A 220 -9.08 43.22 -36.92
C ASP A 220 -9.87 44.34 -37.61
N ALA A 221 -9.74 45.58 -37.11
CA ALA A 221 -10.38 46.75 -37.70
C ALA A 221 -9.85 47.04 -39.11
N TYR A 222 -8.54 46.98 -39.32
CA TYR A 222 -7.94 47.21 -40.64
C TYR A 222 -8.21 46.08 -41.62
N LEU A 223 -8.16 44.82 -41.17
CA LEU A 223 -8.55 43.66 -41.99
C LEU A 223 -10.01 43.75 -42.42
N SER A 224 -10.92 44.11 -41.50
CA SER A 224 -12.34 44.29 -41.80
C SER A 224 -12.58 45.42 -42.80
N GLU A 225 -11.84 46.52 -42.68
CA GLU A 225 -11.91 47.65 -43.60
C GLU A 225 -11.39 47.27 -45.01
N LEU A 226 -10.25 46.56 -45.10
CA LEU A 226 -9.70 46.09 -46.38
C LEU A 226 -10.58 45.04 -47.06
N ASN A 227 -11.19 44.13 -46.31
CA ASN A 227 -12.10 43.11 -46.84
C ASN A 227 -13.36 43.76 -47.46
N ASN A 228 -13.86 44.85 -46.87
CA ASN A 228 -15.02 45.58 -47.39
C ASN A 228 -14.65 46.56 -48.51
N ASN A 229 -13.49 47.20 -48.40
CA ASN A 229 -12.98 48.16 -49.37
C ASN A 229 -11.45 48.05 -49.50
N PRO A 230 -10.94 47.29 -50.50
CA PRO A 230 -9.49 47.11 -50.72
C PRO A 230 -8.73 48.42 -50.96
N ASN A 231 -9.43 49.50 -51.33
CA ASN A 231 -8.87 50.81 -51.60
C ASN A 231 -9.13 51.83 -50.49
N SER A 232 -9.44 51.39 -49.27
CA SER A 232 -9.68 52.32 -48.17
C SER A 232 -8.43 53.12 -47.78
N ASP A 233 -8.54 54.45 -47.80
CA ASP A 233 -7.51 55.38 -47.31
C ASP A 233 -7.40 55.39 -45.77
N ARG A 234 -8.30 54.69 -45.07
CA ARG A 234 -8.32 54.60 -43.61
C ARG A 234 -7.32 53.58 -43.06
N VAL A 235 -6.74 52.75 -43.95
CA VAL A 235 -5.77 51.72 -43.59
C VAL A 235 -4.36 52.26 -43.86
N PRO A 236 -3.44 52.22 -42.88
CA PRO A 236 -2.07 52.71 -43.06
C PRO A 236 -1.38 52.08 -44.28
N TYR A 237 -0.64 52.89 -45.05
CA TYR A 237 0.02 52.46 -46.29
C TYR A 237 0.95 51.25 -46.08
N ASN A 238 1.74 51.27 -45.00
CA ASN A 238 2.62 50.17 -44.63
C ASN A 238 1.85 48.87 -44.32
N PHE A 239 0.66 48.95 -43.73
CA PHE A 239 -0.21 47.80 -43.49
C PHE A 239 -0.76 47.25 -44.82
N LYS A 240 -1.20 48.15 -45.71
CA LYS A 240 -1.72 47.78 -47.04
C LYS A 240 -0.66 47.12 -47.92
N GLU A 241 0.54 47.69 -47.97
CA GLU A 241 1.69 47.14 -48.70
C GLU A 241 2.05 45.74 -48.18
N PHE A 242 2.10 45.59 -46.85
CA PHE A 242 2.36 44.29 -46.21
C PHE A 242 1.24 43.27 -46.50
N TYR A 243 -0.03 43.69 -46.48
CA TYR A 243 -1.19 42.85 -46.81
C TYR A 243 -1.18 42.39 -48.27
N GLU A 244 -0.90 43.28 -49.22
CA GLU A 244 -0.83 42.95 -50.65
C GLU A 244 0.35 42.04 -50.99
N GLU A 245 1.51 42.25 -50.36
CA GLU A 245 2.68 41.37 -50.50
C GLU A 245 2.36 39.95 -50.02
N HIS A 246 1.68 39.85 -48.87
CA HIS A 246 1.27 38.57 -48.29
C HIS A 246 0.23 37.85 -49.17
N LEU A 247 -0.82 38.55 -49.62
CA LEU A 247 -1.85 38.01 -50.51
C LEU A 247 -1.29 37.50 -51.84
N LYS A 248 -0.42 38.29 -52.51
CA LYS A 248 0.19 37.89 -53.78
C LYS A 248 1.07 36.66 -53.62
N THR A 249 1.82 36.59 -52.53
CA THR A 249 2.67 35.44 -52.20
C THR A 249 1.81 34.17 -52.02
N ASP A 250 0.70 34.29 -51.31
CA ASP A 250 -0.21 33.17 -51.04
C ASP A 250 -0.98 32.69 -52.27
N GLU A 251 -1.43 33.61 -53.14
CA GLU A 251 -2.16 33.24 -54.36
C GLU A 251 -1.28 32.48 -55.36
N HIS A 252 -0.01 32.89 -55.51
CA HIS A 252 0.96 32.18 -56.35
C HIS A 252 1.31 30.79 -55.80
N LEU A 253 1.52 30.68 -54.48
CA LEU A 253 1.82 29.40 -53.82
C LEU A 253 0.67 28.39 -53.96
N LEU A 254 -0.59 28.85 -53.85
CA LEU A 254 -1.79 28.04 -54.00
C LEU A 254 -2.01 27.47 -55.40
N LYS A 255 -1.57 28.20 -56.43
CA LYS A 255 -1.72 27.81 -57.85
C LYS A 255 -0.62 26.86 -58.32
N ASP A 256 0.61 27.05 -57.84
CA ASP A 256 1.78 26.37 -58.42
C ASP A 256 2.34 25.23 -57.57
N ASN A 257 2.02 25.14 -56.27
CA ASN A 257 2.66 24.17 -55.37
C ASN A 257 1.77 23.66 -54.21
N LEU A 258 0.76 22.84 -54.54
CA LEU A 258 -0.15 22.21 -53.56
C LEU A 258 0.60 21.45 -52.44
N GLU A 259 1.75 20.85 -52.75
CA GLU A 259 2.53 20.10 -51.75
C GLU A 259 3.20 21.04 -50.72
N GLU A 260 3.64 22.22 -51.15
CA GLU A 260 4.15 23.24 -50.24
C GLU A 260 3.03 23.82 -49.36
N VAL A 261 1.83 24.04 -49.92
CA VAL A 261 0.63 24.44 -49.17
C VAL A 261 0.32 23.42 -48.07
N LYS A 262 0.25 22.14 -48.41
CA LYS A 262 0.04 21.06 -47.43
C LYS A 262 1.11 21.06 -46.32
N ASN A 263 2.38 21.27 -46.68
CA ASN A 263 3.48 21.34 -45.72
C ASN A 263 3.40 22.56 -44.79
N ARG A 264 2.94 23.72 -45.28
CA ARG A 264 2.69 24.91 -44.45
C ARG A 264 1.55 24.67 -43.47
N ILE A 265 0.45 24.09 -43.95
CA ILE A 265 -0.68 23.68 -43.10
C ILE A 265 -0.19 22.75 -41.98
N LEU A 266 0.59 21.73 -42.34
CA LEU A 266 1.15 20.78 -41.37
C LEU A 266 2.00 21.46 -40.31
N LYS A 267 2.89 22.39 -40.70
CA LYS A 267 3.72 23.12 -39.74
C LYS A 267 2.90 24.01 -38.82
N ALA A 268 1.84 24.66 -39.30
CA ALA A 268 1.03 25.58 -38.51
C ALA A 268 0.15 24.85 -37.49
N VAL A 269 -0.55 23.79 -37.91
CA VAL A 269 -1.42 23.00 -37.02
C VAL A 269 -0.59 22.34 -35.92
N VAL A 270 0.57 21.78 -36.29
CA VAL A 270 1.46 21.08 -35.36
C VAL A 270 2.11 22.00 -34.32
N LYS A 271 2.26 23.30 -34.63
CA LYS A 271 2.70 24.31 -33.65
C LYS A 271 1.59 24.77 -32.71
N GLY A 272 0.38 24.19 -32.79
CA GLY A 272 -0.78 24.62 -32.00
C GLY A 272 -1.28 26.02 -32.37
N ARG A 273 -0.88 26.55 -33.54
CA ARG A 273 -1.25 27.90 -33.99
C ARG A 273 -2.61 27.93 -34.70
N TYR A 274 -3.19 26.75 -34.97
CA TYR A 274 -4.44 26.64 -35.68
C TYR A 274 -5.10 25.28 -35.39
N PHE A 275 -6.36 25.32 -34.93
CA PHE A 275 -7.21 24.14 -34.76
C PHE A 275 -8.40 24.29 -35.69
N SER A 276 -8.38 23.57 -36.82
CA SER A 276 -9.45 23.66 -37.80
C SER A 276 -10.69 22.87 -37.38
N PRO A 277 -11.90 23.43 -37.46
CA PRO A 277 -13.15 22.67 -37.36
C PRO A 277 -13.23 21.50 -38.36
N TYR A 278 -12.55 21.62 -39.50
CA TYR A 278 -12.49 20.58 -40.54
C TYR A 278 -11.80 19.29 -40.06
N PHE A 279 -10.99 19.32 -38.99
CA PHE A 279 -10.36 18.13 -38.42
C PHE A 279 -11.28 17.31 -37.51
N ASN A 280 -12.40 17.87 -37.05
CA ASN A 280 -13.29 17.25 -36.08
C ASN A 280 -14.26 16.21 -36.66
N THR A 281 -14.22 15.97 -37.97
CA THR A 281 -15.16 15.06 -38.64
C THR A 281 -14.44 13.80 -39.14
N ILE A 282 -14.14 12.87 -38.23
CA ILE A 282 -13.80 11.50 -38.61
C ILE A 282 -15.09 10.68 -38.62
N LYS A 283 -15.65 10.42 -39.81
CA LYS A 283 -16.85 9.60 -39.96
C LYS A 283 -16.58 8.09 -39.85
N ASN A 284 -15.32 7.64 -39.87
CA ASN A 284 -14.97 6.21 -39.85
C ASN A 284 -13.98 5.86 -38.72
N LYS A 285 -14.53 5.52 -37.55
CA LYS A 285 -13.79 5.21 -36.30
C LYS A 285 -12.88 3.97 -36.43
N GLU A 286 -13.29 2.93 -37.18
CA GLU A 286 -12.53 1.67 -37.28
C GLU A 286 -11.20 1.82 -38.03
N LYS A 287 -11.18 2.60 -39.12
CA LYS A 287 -9.97 2.82 -39.94
C LYS A 287 -8.83 3.48 -39.15
N TRP A 288 -9.18 4.26 -38.12
CA TRP A 288 -8.20 4.96 -37.30
C TRP A 288 -7.65 4.12 -36.16
N ASN A 289 -8.37 3.12 -35.65
CA ASN A 289 -7.89 2.32 -34.52
C ASN A 289 -6.57 1.58 -34.86
N SER A 290 -6.47 0.99 -36.05
CA SER A 290 -5.22 0.38 -36.52
C SER A 290 -4.08 1.40 -36.66
N THR A 291 -4.39 2.64 -37.05
CA THR A 291 -3.42 3.73 -37.16
C THR A 291 -2.98 4.21 -35.78
N LYS A 292 -3.88 4.33 -34.80
CA LYS A 292 -3.55 4.66 -33.40
C LYS A 292 -2.59 3.63 -32.82
N ILE A 293 -2.92 2.35 -32.97
CA ILE A 293 -2.07 1.22 -32.56
C ILE A 293 -0.71 1.28 -33.24
N HIS A 294 -0.68 1.47 -34.56
CA HIS A 294 0.58 1.57 -35.31
C HIS A 294 1.45 2.74 -34.83
N ARG A 295 0.85 3.91 -34.59
CA ARG A 295 1.55 5.11 -34.12
C ARG A 295 2.11 4.93 -32.72
N TYR A 296 1.30 4.43 -31.79
CA TYR A 296 1.77 4.14 -30.45
C TYR A 296 2.85 3.05 -30.46
N THR A 297 2.68 1.98 -31.27
CA THR A 297 3.68 0.92 -31.40
C THR A 297 5.02 1.47 -31.87
N LYS A 298 5.04 2.31 -32.92
CA LYS A 298 6.27 2.96 -33.40
C LYS A 298 6.93 3.84 -32.34
N PHE A 299 6.13 4.60 -31.59
CA PHE A 299 6.60 5.40 -30.47
C PHE A 299 7.19 4.53 -29.36
N TYR A 300 6.47 3.48 -28.94
CA TYR A 300 6.88 2.57 -27.89
C TYR A 300 8.18 1.85 -28.27
N THR A 301 8.29 1.31 -29.49
CA THR A 301 9.51 0.63 -29.95
C THR A 301 10.73 1.56 -29.92
N LYS A 302 10.55 2.86 -30.24
CA LYS A 302 11.63 3.83 -30.15
C LYS A 302 12.10 4.05 -28.71
N TYR A 303 11.18 4.10 -27.76
CA TYR A 303 11.45 4.46 -26.36
C TYR A 303 11.37 3.31 -25.37
N GLU A 304 11.28 2.07 -25.84
CA GLU A 304 11.08 0.88 -25.02
C GLU A 304 12.16 0.74 -23.95
N TYR A 305 13.41 1.04 -24.31
CA TYR A 305 14.55 0.96 -23.39
C TYR A 305 14.39 1.91 -22.19
N LEU A 306 13.63 3.01 -22.32
CA LEU A 306 13.31 3.94 -21.23
C LEU A 306 12.01 3.51 -20.52
N ILE A 307 10.89 3.54 -21.24
CA ILE A 307 9.55 3.43 -20.63
C ILE A 307 9.13 1.98 -20.35
N GLY A 308 9.81 0.99 -20.94
CA GLY A 308 9.45 -0.42 -20.80
C GLY A 308 9.71 -0.97 -19.40
N HIS A 309 10.78 -0.54 -18.73
CA HIS A 309 11.04 -0.90 -17.33
C HIS A 309 10.04 -0.21 -16.39
N TYR A 310 9.77 1.06 -16.63
CA TYR A 310 8.78 1.86 -15.90
C TYR A 310 7.38 1.20 -15.90
N TYR A 311 6.82 0.87 -17.06
CA TYR A 311 5.50 0.24 -17.13
C TYR A 311 5.47 -1.18 -16.55
N ARG A 312 6.57 -1.95 -16.71
CA ARG A 312 6.65 -3.28 -16.12
C ARG A 312 6.60 -3.22 -14.61
N ASN A 313 7.30 -2.29 -13.98
CA ASN A 313 7.23 -2.17 -12.52
C ASN A 313 5.84 -1.74 -12.06
N LEU A 314 5.26 -0.73 -12.71
CA LEU A 314 3.92 -0.26 -12.36
C LEU A 314 2.85 -1.37 -12.51
N TYR A 315 2.94 -2.16 -13.57
CA TYR A 315 2.12 -3.36 -13.75
C TYR A 315 2.29 -4.35 -12.60
N ARG A 316 3.53 -4.60 -12.14
CA ARG A 316 3.79 -5.52 -11.03
C ARG A 316 3.17 -5.02 -9.73
N ILE A 317 3.20 -3.72 -9.45
CA ILE A 317 2.57 -3.14 -8.25
C ILE A 317 1.06 -3.34 -8.31
N ILE A 318 0.41 -2.99 -9.42
CA ILE A 318 -1.03 -3.18 -9.59
C ILE A 318 -1.41 -4.66 -9.45
N LYS A 319 -0.65 -5.54 -10.11
CA LYS A 319 -0.84 -6.99 -10.01
C LYS A 319 -0.71 -7.47 -8.56
N PHE A 320 0.28 -6.98 -7.81
CA PHE A 320 0.49 -7.30 -6.40
C PHE A 320 -0.69 -6.88 -5.51
N ILE A 321 -1.27 -5.70 -5.76
CA ILE A 321 -2.48 -5.23 -5.06
C ILE A 321 -3.70 -6.09 -5.42
N ASN A 322 -3.87 -6.44 -6.69
CA ASN A 322 -5.08 -7.12 -7.17
C ASN A 322 -5.12 -8.61 -6.80
N GLU A 323 -3.98 -9.30 -6.82
CA GLU A 323 -3.92 -10.76 -6.65
C GLU A 323 -3.72 -11.21 -5.19
N THR A 324 -3.38 -10.30 -4.27
CA THR A 324 -3.19 -10.68 -2.86
C THR A 324 -4.51 -11.10 -2.19
N GLU A 325 -4.47 -12.19 -1.44
CA GLU A 325 -5.57 -12.65 -0.58
C GLU A 325 -5.63 -11.89 0.76
N LEU A 326 -4.62 -11.06 1.05
CA LEU A 326 -4.50 -10.34 2.32
C LEU A 326 -5.31 -9.06 2.39
N LEU A 327 -5.88 -8.61 1.27
CA LEU A 327 -6.65 -7.37 1.18
C LEU A 327 -8.11 -7.63 0.83
N GLU A 328 -8.99 -6.94 1.54
CA GLU A 328 -10.39 -6.83 1.16
C GLU A 328 -10.56 -5.91 -0.06
N LYS A 329 -11.74 -5.95 -0.71
CA LYS A 329 -12.03 -5.18 -1.91
C LYS A 329 -11.78 -3.68 -1.74
N GLU A 330 -12.15 -3.16 -0.57
CA GLU A 330 -12.09 -1.74 -0.26
C GLU A 330 -10.66 -1.29 0.01
N GLU A 331 -9.88 -2.11 0.73
CA GLU A 331 -8.44 -1.89 0.91
C GLU A 331 -7.70 -1.90 -0.42
N ARG A 332 -8.02 -2.83 -1.34
CA ARG A 332 -7.41 -2.84 -2.68
C ARG A 332 -7.67 -1.51 -3.42
N LYS A 333 -8.87 -0.93 -3.28
CA LYS A 333 -9.19 0.38 -3.85
C LYS A 333 -8.34 1.48 -3.22
N GLU A 334 -8.17 1.46 -1.91
CA GLU A 334 -7.30 2.41 -1.18
C GLU A 334 -5.85 2.33 -1.65
N TYR A 335 -5.25 1.14 -1.72
CA TYR A 335 -3.87 0.96 -2.19
C TYR A 335 -3.67 1.39 -3.65
N ARG A 336 -4.64 1.13 -4.54
CA ARG A 336 -4.62 1.67 -5.90
C ARG A 336 -4.69 3.20 -5.91
N GLY A 337 -5.51 3.78 -5.03
CA GLY A 337 -5.59 5.23 -4.84
C GLY A 337 -4.27 5.84 -4.38
N ILE A 338 -3.59 5.21 -3.41
CA ILE A 338 -2.26 5.62 -2.93
C ILE A 338 -1.25 5.59 -4.08
N LEU A 339 -1.18 4.48 -4.83
CA LEU A 339 -0.28 4.37 -5.98
C LEU A 339 -0.58 5.43 -7.03
N ARG A 340 -1.86 5.62 -7.37
CA ARG A 340 -2.30 6.61 -8.36
C ARG A 340 -1.89 8.03 -7.97
N ALA A 341 -1.99 8.38 -6.69
CA ALA A 341 -1.59 9.69 -6.18
C ALA A 341 -0.07 9.96 -6.30
N GLN A 342 0.76 8.93 -6.51
CA GLN A 342 2.20 9.10 -6.76
C GLN A 342 2.52 9.44 -8.22
N LEU A 343 1.59 9.17 -9.16
CA LEU A 343 1.77 9.38 -10.59
C LEU A 343 1.34 10.78 -10.99
N SER A 344 2.15 11.48 -11.79
CA SER A 344 1.74 12.75 -12.40
C SER A 344 0.69 12.55 -13.49
N SER A 345 -0.03 13.62 -13.84
CA SER A 345 -1.04 13.58 -14.91
C SER A 345 -0.48 13.12 -16.25
N TYR A 346 0.77 13.48 -16.60
CA TYR A 346 1.42 13.01 -17.82
C TYR A 346 1.85 11.53 -17.74
N GLU A 347 2.22 11.03 -16.56
CA GLU A 347 2.45 9.60 -16.34
C GLU A 347 1.16 8.80 -16.53
N LEU A 348 0.03 9.32 -16.02
CA LEU A 348 -1.30 8.70 -16.21
C LEU A 348 -1.74 8.75 -17.68
N MET A 349 -1.55 9.87 -18.37
CA MET A 349 -1.78 9.97 -19.82
C MET A 349 -0.98 8.92 -20.58
N MET A 350 0.33 8.84 -20.32
CA MET A 350 1.22 7.90 -20.98
C MET A 350 0.86 6.44 -20.70
N LEU A 351 0.45 6.14 -19.46
CA LEU A 351 -0.09 4.84 -19.08
C LEU A 351 -1.38 4.52 -19.84
N PHE A 352 -2.33 5.46 -19.94
CA PHE A 352 -3.57 5.28 -20.71
C PHE A 352 -3.26 4.85 -22.15
N TYR A 353 -2.38 5.59 -22.85
CA TYR A 353 -2.01 5.23 -24.21
C TYR A 353 -1.29 3.89 -24.30
N ASN A 354 -0.50 3.53 -23.29
CA ASN A 354 0.13 2.21 -23.20
C ASN A 354 -0.89 1.09 -23.15
N VAL A 355 -1.84 1.17 -22.22
CA VAL A 355 -2.81 0.08 -22.01
C VAL A 355 -3.82 -0.01 -23.15
N MET A 356 -4.13 1.11 -23.82
CA MET A 356 -5.11 1.12 -24.90
C MET A 356 -4.55 0.72 -26.25
N TYR A 357 -3.30 1.08 -26.57
CA TYR A 357 -2.77 0.98 -27.93
C TYR A 357 -1.46 0.17 -28.06
N SER A 358 -0.95 -0.40 -26.97
CA SER A 358 0.22 -1.29 -27.00
C SER A 358 -0.15 -2.75 -26.87
N GLU A 359 0.45 -3.61 -27.70
CA GLU A 359 0.38 -5.06 -27.52
C GLU A 359 0.96 -5.50 -26.16
N LYS A 360 2.07 -4.87 -25.74
CA LYS A 360 2.72 -5.16 -24.45
C LYS A 360 1.90 -4.64 -23.25
N GLY A 361 1.03 -3.66 -23.49
CA GLY A 361 0.14 -3.08 -22.50
C GLY A 361 -1.12 -3.90 -22.22
N LYS A 362 -1.47 -4.90 -23.05
CA LYS A 362 -2.72 -5.69 -22.92
C LYS A 362 -2.91 -6.32 -21.54
N ARG A 363 -1.88 -7.00 -21.03
CA ARG A 363 -1.95 -7.60 -19.68
C ARG A 363 -2.14 -6.55 -18.59
N PHE A 364 -1.62 -5.35 -18.79
CA PHE A 364 -1.80 -4.25 -17.85
C PHE A 364 -3.21 -3.66 -17.98
N LYS A 365 -3.74 -3.55 -19.20
CA LYS A 365 -5.15 -3.22 -19.43
C LYS A 365 -6.09 -4.15 -18.67
N ASP A 366 -5.85 -5.47 -18.74
CA ASP A 366 -6.67 -6.47 -18.04
C ASP A 366 -6.66 -6.28 -16.51
N GLN A 367 -5.53 -5.81 -15.95
CA GLN A 367 -5.40 -5.52 -14.52
C GLN A 367 -6.07 -4.21 -14.09
N LEU A 368 -6.41 -3.31 -15.01
CA LEU A 368 -7.04 -2.00 -14.72
C LEU A 368 -8.52 -1.95 -15.08
N LYS A 369 -9.00 -2.91 -15.87
CA LYS A 369 -10.38 -2.98 -16.35
C LYS A 369 -11.39 -2.98 -15.18
N GLY A 370 -12.35 -2.06 -15.22
CA GLY A 370 -13.40 -1.96 -14.18
C GLY A 370 -12.92 -1.41 -12.82
N LEU A 371 -11.71 -0.85 -12.72
CA LEU A 371 -11.15 -0.36 -11.44
C LEU A 371 -11.26 1.15 -11.24
N ASN A 372 -11.75 1.89 -12.24
CA ASN A 372 -11.78 3.36 -12.28
C ASN A 372 -10.44 3.97 -11.84
N PHE A 373 -9.35 3.44 -12.41
CA PHE A 373 -7.99 3.82 -12.03
C PHE A 373 -7.61 5.20 -12.58
N PHE A 374 -8.21 5.66 -13.67
CA PHE A 374 -7.84 6.95 -14.25
C PHE A 374 -8.76 8.05 -13.72
N ASP A 375 -10.06 7.79 -13.60
CA ASP A 375 -11.06 8.72 -13.03
C ASP A 375 -10.86 10.14 -13.63
N ASN A 376 -11.10 11.20 -12.85
CA ASN A 376 -10.89 12.59 -13.31
C ASN A 376 -9.43 13.09 -13.24
N HIS A 377 -8.43 12.21 -13.27
CA HIS A 377 -7.01 12.60 -13.10
C HIS A 377 -6.28 12.81 -14.44
N LEU A 378 -6.97 12.53 -15.54
CA LEU A 378 -6.48 12.74 -16.89
C LEU A 378 -6.75 14.17 -17.35
N LEU A 379 -5.84 14.69 -18.18
CA LEU A 379 -5.93 16.03 -18.74
C LEU A 379 -6.81 16.00 -19.98
N GLU A 380 -8.10 16.31 -19.82
CA GLU A 380 -9.08 16.28 -20.92
C GLU A 380 -8.71 17.21 -22.09
N ASN A 381 -8.09 18.35 -21.81
CA ASN A 381 -7.60 19.27 -22.83
C ASN A 381 -6.35 18.74 -23.57
N GLU A 382 -5.74 17.66 -23.09
CA GLU A 382 -4.51 17.11 -23.65
C GLU A 382 -4.73 15.87 -24.54
N TRP A 383 -5.97 15.39 -24.72
CA TRP A 383 -6.28 14.23 -25.57
C TRP A 383 -5.59 14.30 -26.94
N ILE A 384 -5.07 13.16 -27.38
CA ILE A 384 -4.41 13.04 -28.69
C ILE A 384 -5.47 12.80 -29.76
N TRP A 385 -6.49 12.00 -29.46
CA TRP A 385 -7.58 11.71 -30.37
C TRP A 385 -8.94 12.01 -29.73
N LEU A 386 -9.92 12.37 -30.56
CA LEU A 386 -11.23 12.84 -30.11
C LEU A 386 -12.06 11.77 -29.38
N ASP A 387 -11.90 10.50 -29.76
CA ASP A 387 -12.59 9.35 -29.15
C ASP A 387 -11.84 8.74 -27.95
N ASP A 388 -10.79 9.38 -27.45
CA ASP A 388 -10.03 8.87 -26.30
C ASP A 388 -10.86 8.90 -25.01
N GLU A 389 -11.75 9.89 -24.87
CA GLU A 389 -12.72 9.97 -23.78
C GLU A 389 -13.69 8.77 -23.79
N GLU A 390 -14.22 8.39 -24.96
CA GLU A 390 -15.07 7.20 -25.08
C GLU A 390 -14.28 5.93 -24.69
N LYS A 391 -13.00 5.86 -25.09
CA LYS A 391 -12.13 4.72 -24.84
C LYS A 391 -11.80 4.52 -23.36
N ILE A 392 -11.70 5.59 -22.59
CA ILE A 392 -11.52 5.46 -21.15
C ILE A 392 -12.78 5.03 -20.43
N VAL A 393 -13.93 5.56 -20.85
CA VAL A 393 -15.25 5.12 -20.36
C VAL A 393 -15.44 3.62 -20.62
N GLU A 394 -15.05 3.10 -21.79
CA GLU A 394 -15.07 1.66 -22.10
C GLU A 394 -14.14 0.82 -21.20
N LEU A 395 -13.03 1.38 -20.73
CA LEU A 395 -12.08 0.68 -19.85
C LEU A 395 -12.61 0.61 -18.41
N GLU A 396 -13.32 1.65 -17.98
CA GLU A 396 -13.76 1.85 -16.60
C GLU A 396 -15.16 1.28 -16.33
N ASN A 397 -16.09 1.31 -17.29
CA ASN A 397 -17.48 0.86 -17.12
C ASN A 397 -17.74 -0.61 -17.47
N VAL A 398 -16.88 -1.53 -17.02
CA VAL A 398 -16.99 -2.98 -17.30
C VAL A 398 -17.59 -3.75 -16.14
#